data_AF-A0A848TM27-F1
#
_entry.id   AF-A0A848TM27-F1
#
_cell.length_a   1.000
_cell.length_b   1.000
_cell.length_c   1.000
_cell.angle_alpha   90.00
_cell.angle_beta   90.00
_cell.angle_gamma   90.00
#
_symmetry.space_group_name_H-M   'P 1'
#
loop_
_entity.id
_entity.type
_entity.pdbx_description
1 polymer ?
#
loop_
_entity_poly.entity_id
_entity_poly.type
_entity_poly.pdbx_seq_one_letter_code
_entity_poly.pdbx_strand_id
1 'polypeptide(L)' 'MAKLTREDIYKTAKELSNWGRWGDDDQIGTLNNISPEDIVAAAGLVKRGKVFALGLDL' A
#
# COMPACT_ATOMS: atom_id res chain seq x y z
N MET A 1 -8.51 -25.75 -16.30
CA MET A 1 -8.03 -24.36 -16.20
C MET A 1 -6.89 -24.18 -17.21
N ALA A 2 -6.87 -23.07 -17.95
CA ALA A 2 -5.73 -22.75 -18.81
C ALA A 2 -4.48 -22.60 -17.94
N LYS A 3 -3.33 -23.12 -18.41
CA LYS A 3 -2.05 -22.92 -17.72
C LYS A 3 -1.55 -21.52 -18.05
N LEU A 4 -1.22 -20.74 -17.03
CA LEU A 4 -0.57 -19.43 -17.19
C LEU A 4 0.84 -19.61 -17.75
N THR A 5 1.21 -18.72 -18.66
CA THR A 5 2.57 -18.59 -19.18
C THR A 5 3.33 -17.51 -18.43
N ARG A 6 4.65 -17.47 -18.63
CA ARG A 6 5.48 -16.38 -18.10
C ARG A 6 5.17 -15.03 -18.75
N GLU A 7 4.74 -15.04 -20.01
CA GLU A 7 4.30 -13.84 -20.72
C GLU A 7 3.04 -13.24 -20.08
N ASP A 8 2.07 -14.08 -19.72
CA ASP A 8 0.86 -13.63 -19.00
C ASP A 8 1.21 -12.91 -17.70
N ILE A 9 2.17 -13.44 -16.94
CA ILE A 9 2.65 -12.82 -15.69
C ILE A 9 3.25 -11.43 -15.96
N TYR A 10 4.13 -11.31 -16.96
CA TYR A 10 4.76 -10.02 -17.27
C TYR A 10 3.77 -8.98 -17.78
N LYS A 11 2.81 -9.40 -18.59
CA LYS A 11 1.73 -8.53 -19.06
C LYS A 11 0.92 -8.00 -17.89
N THR A 12 0.42 -8.88 -17.02
CA THR A 12 -0.36 -8.47 -15.85
C THR A 12 0.45 -7.63 -14.87
N ALA A 13 1.73 -7.96 -14.63
CA ALA A 13 2.60 -7.15 -13.78
C ALA A 13 2.76 -5.72 -14.32
N LYS A 14 2.88 -5.55 -15.64
CA LYS A 14 2.94 -4.22 -16.28
C LYS A 14 1.60 -3.47 -16.15
N GLU A 15 0.48 -4.15 -16.37
CA GLU A 15 -0.86 -3.57 -16.28
C GLU A 15 -1.24 -3.13 -14.86
N LEU A 16 -0.77 -3.85 -13.84
CA LEU A 16 -1.11 -3.60 -12.43
C LEU A 16 -0.02 -2.83 -11.67
N SER A 17 1.07 -2.46 -12.34
CA SER A 17 2.18 -1.75 -11.70
C SER A 17 1.79 -0.34 -11.28
N ASN A 18 2.31 0.12 -10.13
CA ASN A 18 2.25 1.53 -9.73
C ASN A 18 3.49 2.34 -10.19
N TRP A 19 4.35 1.79 -11.05
CA TRP A 19 5.54 2.50 -11.53
C TRP A 19 5.15 3.79 -12.25
N GLY A 20 5.82 4.90 -11.92
CA GLY A 20 5.54 6.23 -12.46
C GLY A 20 4.27 6.90 -11.92
N ARG A 21 3.45 6.22 -11.10
CA ARG A 21 2.19 6.78 -10.57
C ARG A 21 2.39 8.08 -9.77
N TRP A 22 3.51 8.20 -9.08
CA TRP A 22 3.85 9.37 -8.24
C TRP A 22 5.09 10.12 -8.74
N GLY A 23 5.52 9.88 -9.98
CA GLY A 23 6.74 10.44 -10.57
C GLY A 23 7.85 9.42 -10.70
N ASP A 24 8.74 9.64 -11.68
CA ASP A 24 9.79 8.69 -12.04
C ASP A 24 10.89 8.58 -10.97
N ASP A 25 11.04 9.61 -10.15
CA ASP A 25 12.01 9.66 -9.04
C ASP A 25 11.38 9.27 -7.68
N ASP A 26 10.12 8.82 -7.65
CA ASP A 26 9.44 8.43 -6.41
C ASP A 26 10.12 7.22 -5.74
N GLN A 27 10.34 7.33 -4.43
CA GLN A 27 10.91 6.27 -3.59
C GLN A 27 9.96 5.86 -2.44
N ILE A 28 8.78 6.47 -2.37
CA ILE A 28 7.82 6.30 -1.26
C ILE A 28 6.73 5.27 -1.59
N GLY A 29 6.28 5.21 -2.85
CA GLY A 29 5.29 4.24 -3.31
C GLY A 29 3.92 4.46 -2.68
N THR A 30 3.23 3.38 -2.31
CA THR A 30 1.82 3.42 -1.88
C THR A 30 1.55 4.27 -0.63
N LEU A 31 2.58 4.62 0.15
CA LEU A 31 2.44 5.56 1.27
C LEU A 31 2.03 6.97 0.79
N ASN A 32 2.29 7.32 -0.47
CA ASN A 32 1.80 8.55 -1.10
C ASN A 32 0.26 8.64 -1.17
N ASN A 33 -0.47 7.56 -0.90
CA ASN A 33 -1.93 7.60 -0.78
C ASN A 33 -2.41 8.15 0.57
N ILE A 34 -1.52 8.30 1.56
CA ILE A 34 -1.87 8.83 2.89
C ILE A 34 -1.60 10.33 2.91
N SER A 35 -2.65 11.10 3.19
CA SER A 35 -2.61 12.55 3.32
C SER A 35 -2.53 13.01 4.79
N PRO A 36 -2.15 14.28 5.06
CA PRO A 36 -2.28 14.87 6.39
C PRO A 36 -3.71 14.80 6.96
N GLU A 37 -4.72 14.92 6.11
CA GLU A 37 -6.13 14.85 6.50
C GLU A 37 -6.51 13.44 6.98
N ASP A 38 -5.98 12.39 6.33
CA ASP A 38 -6.18 11.01 6.75
C ASP A 38 -5.63 10.77 8.17
N ILE A 39 -4.48 11.37 8.50
CA ILE A 39 -3.88 11.30 9.83
C ILE A 39 -4.79 11.94 10.88
N VAL A 40 -5.31 13.14 10.60
CA VAL A 40 -6.25 13.84 11.51
C VAL A 40 -7.53 13.03 11.70
N ALA A 41 -8.09 12.49 10.61
CA ALA A 41 -9.29 11.66 10.66
C ALA A 41 -9.06 10.38 11.49
N ALA A 42 -7.94 9.69 11.27
CA ALA A 42 -7.57 8.49 12.01
C ALA A 42 -7.37 8.76 13.50
N ALA A 43 -6.72 9.87 13.88
CA ALA A 43 -6.58 10.29 15.27
C ALA A 43 -7.95 10.50 15.95
N GLY A 44 -8.93 11.02 15.20
CA GLY A 44 -10.32 11.17 15.64
C GLY A 44 -11.01 9.85 16.02
N LEU A 45 -10.53 8.69 15.56
CA LEU A 45 -11.07 7.37 15.91
C LEU A 45 -10.71 6.94 17.34
N VAL A 46 -9.68 7.53 17.94
CA VAL A 46 -9.27 7.20 19.32
C VAL A 46 -10.27 7.78 20.31
N LYS A 47 -11.09 6.91 20.95
CA LYS A 47 -12.09 7.34 21.96
C LYS A 47 -11.73 7.01 23.40
N ARG A 48 -10.99 5.90 23.62
CA ARG A 48 -10.69 5.38 24.97
C ARG A 48 -9.20 5.18 25.24
N GLY A 49 -8.34 5.42 24.26
CA GLY A 49 -6.88 5.26 24.41
C GLY A 49 -6.40 3.83 24.67
N LYS A 50 -7.20 2.80 24.39
CA LYS A 50 -6.74 1.40 24.51
C LYS A 50 -5.71 1.09 23.43
N VAL A 51 -4.61 0.44 23.81
CA VAL A 51 -3.52 0.05 22.91
C VAL A 51 -3.39 -1.46 22.87
N PHE A 52 -3.23 -2.02 21.66
CA PHE A 52 -2.98 -3.44 21.42
C PHE A 52 -1.67 -3.58 20.67
N ALA A 53 -0.72 -4.36 21.20
CA ALA A 53 0.52 -4.66 20.50
C ALA A 53 0.24 -5.69 19.38
N LEU A 54 0.64 -5.38 18.15
CA LEU A 54 0.47 -6.25 16.97
C LEU A 54 1.79 -6.89 16.49
N GLY A 55 2.88 -6.64 17.21
CA GLY A 55 4.17 -7.29 16.94
C GLY A 55 4.16 -8.74 17.42
N LEU A 56 4.94 -9.59 16.75
CA LEU A 56 5.29 -10.91 17.28
C LEU A 56 6.44 -10.77 18.27
N ASP A 57 6.49 -11.68 19.25
CA ASP A 57 7.68 -11.85 20.07
C ASP A 57 8.83 -12.35 19.19
N LEU A 58 9.99 -11.68 19.29
CA LEU A 58 11.21 -11.98 18.54
C LEU A 58 12.21 -12.75 19.40
#